data_AF-A0A0Q7WA02-F1
#
_entry.id   AF-A0A0Q7WA02-F1
#
_cell.length_a   1.000
_cell.length_b   1.000
_cell.length_c   1.000
_cell.angle_alpha   90.00
_cell.angle_beta   90.00
_cell.angle_gamma   90.00
#
_symmetry.space_group_name_H-M   'P 1'
#
loop_
_entity.id
_entity.type
_entity.pdbx_description
1 polymer ?
#
loop_
_entity_poly.entity_id
_entity_poly.type
_entity_poly.pdbx_seq_one_letter_code
_entity_poly.pdbx_strand_id
1 'polypeptide(L)'
;MRIAILALLAGLAAGPAAARPPSPPPRQPSVDPLLGLNLPAGARFTAAPADLVQACPALANARWDRRLWIFAQTGNASTSAGEVLVVGGELVERTGDKPAVEVDKVGVLLSRGPGACRLIGPPREVFDYGEDGVTPATLDALAQDAARRYAQGLGGQVALRKTLKRQRIGAGQVKSTALRQAFFPAK
;
A
#
# COMPACT_ATOMS: atom_id res chain seq x y z
N MET A 1 -3.77 -54.89 -58.07
CA MET A 1 -2.95 -54.11 -57.11
C MET A 1 -3.88 -53.46 -56.10
N ARG A 2 -3.71 -53.77 -54.81
CA ARG A 2 -4.53 -53.28 -53.70
C ARG A 2 -3.85 -52.04 -53.12
N ILE A 3 -4.54 -50.90 -53.05
CA ILE A 3 -4.10 -49.73 -52.29
C ILE A 3 -5.16 -49.47 -51.23
N ALA A 4 -4.83 -49.82 -49.99
CA ALA A 4 -5.59 -49.47 -48.80
C ALA A 4 -5.07 -48.11 -48.30
N ILE A 5 -5.96 -47.13 -48.20
CA ILE A 5 -5.65 -45.83 -47.56
C ILE A 5 -6.38 -45.83 -46.22
N LEU A 6 -5.62 -46.05 -45.14
CA LEU A 6 -6.06 -45.78 -43.78
C LEU A 6 -5.94 -44.27 -43.52
N ALA A 7 -7.06 -43.59 -43.30
CA ALA A 7 -7.08 -42.23 -42.78
C ALA A 7 -7.10 -42.27 -41.24
N LEU A 8 -6.01 -41.82 -40.61
CA LEU A 8 -5.90 -41.64 -39.16
C LEU A 8 -6.55 -40.30 -38.77
N LEU A 9 -7.68 -40.36 -38.06
CA LEU A 9 -8.31 -39.19 -37.42
C LEU A 9 -7.62 -38.94 -36.07
N ALA A 10 -6.76 -37.91 -36.00
CA ALA A 10 -6.19 -37.43 -34.75
C ALA A 10 -7.16 -36.43 -34.09
N GLY A 11 -7.86 -36.88 -33.05
CA GLY A 11 -8.71 -36.02 -32.22
C GLY A 11 -7.87 -35.16 -31.26
N LEU A 12 -7.91 -33.84 -31.43
CA LEU A 12 -7.45 -32.88 -30.41
C LEU A 12 -8.57 -32.67 -29.38
N ALA A 13 -8.47 -33.36 -28.26
CA ALA A 13 -9.26 -33.05 -27.08
C ALA A 13 -8.69 -31.80 -26.40
N ALA A 14 -9.29 -30.64 -26.68
CA ALA A 14 -9.06 -29.42 -25.89
C ALA A 14 -9.68 -29.62 -24.51
N GLY A 15 -8.84 -29.96 -23.52
CA GLY A 15 -9.26 -30.02 -22.12
C GLY A 15 -9.69 -28.63 -21.63
N PRO A 16 -10.73 -28.54 -20.78
CA PRO A 16 -11.18 -27.26 -20.25
C PRO A 16 -10.09 -26.67 -19.36
N ALA A 17 -9.67 -25.44 -19.65
CA ALA A 17 -8.82 -24.66 -18.77
C ALA A 17 -9.53 -24.53 -17.41
N ALA A 18 -8.97 -25.16 -16.39
CA ALA A 18 -9.44 -25.02 -15.02
C ALA A 18 -9.37 -23.54 -14.64
N ALA A 19 -10.52 -22.87 -14.61
CA ALA A 19 -10.63 -21.51 -14.10
C ALA A 19 -10.24 -21.53 -12.61
N ARG A 20 -9.11 -20.88 -12.28
CA ARG A 20 -8.69 -20.68 -10.89
C ARG A 20 -9.83 -19.96 -10.17
N PRO A 21 -10.27 -20.43 -8.99
CA PRO A 21 -11.30 -19.75 -8.22
C PRO A 21 -10.86 -18.31 -7.94
N PRO A 22 -11.78 -17.32 -7.98
CA PRO A 22 -11.45 -15.94 -7.73
C PRO A 22 -10.84 -15.80 -6.33
N SER A 23 -9.65 -15.22 -6.26
CA SER A 23 -8.99 -14.92 -4.99
C SER A 23 -9.92 -14.02 -4.14
N PRO A 24 -10.01 -14.25 -2.81
CA PRO A 24 -10.85 -13.42 -1.96
C PRO A 24 -10.45 -11.94 -2.06
N PRO A 25 -11.42 -11.02 -1.92
CA PRO A 25 -11.16 -9.59 -2.04
C PRO A 25 -10.10 -9.14 -1.02
N PRO A 26 -9.32 -8.09 -1.34
CA PRO A 26 -8.29 -7.59 -0.44
C PRO A 26 -8.81 -7.31 0.96
N ARG A 27 -8.18 -7.92 1.96
CA ARG A 27 -8.36 -7.47 3.33
C ARG A 27 -7.70 -6.10 3.43
N GLN A 28 -8.40 -5.15 4.01
CA GLN A 28 -7.87 -3.82 4.26
C GLN A 28 -6.67 -3.92 5.22
N PRO A 29 -5.73 -2.97 5.19
CA PRO A 29 -4.56 -3.02 6.05
C PRO A 29 -5.01 -3.08 7.51
N SER A 30 -4.39 -3.96 8.30
CA SER A 30 -4.70 -4.10 9.73
C SER A 30 -3.82 -3.24 10.62
N VAL A 31 -2.70 -2.74 10.10
CA VAL A 31 -1.78 -1.84 10.80
C VAL A 31 -1.41 -0.68 9.87
N ASP A 32 -1.35 0.53 10.41
CA ASP A 32 -0.93 1.71 9.65
C ASP A 32 0.58 1.99 9.77
N PRO A 33 1.24 2.56 8.74
CA PRO A 33 2.69 2.75 8.73
C PRO A 33 3.20 4.08 9.36
N LEU A 34 2.31 4.99 9.75
CA LEU A 34 2.68 6.29 10.33
C LEU A 34 2.61 6.26 11.86
N LEU A 35 1.42 5.97 12.39
CA LEU A 35 1.08 5.95 13.80
C LEU A 35 1.03 4.54 14.38
N GLY A 36 1.08 3.49 13.55
CA GLY A 36 1.11 2.10 14.03
C GLY A 36 -0.19 1.69 14.69
N LEU A 37 -1.30 2.33 14.31
CA LEU A 37 -2.64 1.99 14.74
C LEU A 37 -2.99 0.62 14.19
N ASN A 38 -3.55 -0.20 15.06
CA ASN A 38 -4.34 -1.34 14.65
C ASN A 38 -5.66 -0.82 14.06
N LEU A 39 -5.84 -1.00 12.76
CA LEU A 39 -6.98 -0.53 12.03
C LEU A 39 -8.16 -1.49 12.23
N PRO A 40 -9.38 -0.99 12.51
CA PRO A 40 -10.55 -1.85 12.64
C PRO A 40 -10.91 -2.49 11.29
N ALA A 41 -11.51 -3.68 11.28
CA ALA A 41 -11.89 -4.41 10.06
C ALA A 41 -12.83 -3.62 9.11
N GLY A 42 -13.58 -2.66 9.65
CA GLY A 42 -14.44 -1.74 8.89
C GLY A 42 -13.70 -0.57 8.24
N ALA A 43 -12.41 -0.36 8.51
CA ALA A 43 -11.64 0.72 7.91
C ALA A 43 -11.54 0.55 6.38
N ARG A 44 -11.55 1.67 5.66
CA ARG A 44 -11.51 1.70 4.19
C ARG A 44 -10.50 2.72 3.70
N PHE A 45 -9.38 2.25 3.17
CA PHE A 45 -8.36 3.08 2.55
C PHE A 45 -8.34 2.85 1.03
N THR A 46 -7.85 3.85 0.30
CA THR A 46 -7.66 3.74 -1.15
C THR A 46 -6.55 2.74 -1.43
N ALA A 47 -6.85 1.71 -2.22
CA ALA A 47 -5.82 0.81 -2.73
C ALA A 47 -4.86 1.61 -3.63
N ALA A 48 -3.58 1.29 -3.54
CA ALA A 48 -2.59 1.82 -4.48
C ALA A 48 -2.92 1.34 -5.90
N PRO A 49 -2.63 2.14 -6.94
CA PRO A 49 -2.90 1.74 -8.30
C PRO A 49 -2.06 0.51 -8.66
N ALA A 50 -2.61 -0.39 -9.47
CA ALA A 50 -2.01 -1.69 -9.76
C ALA A 50 -0.64 -1.58 -10.47
N ASP A 51 -0.42 -0.47 -11.16
CA ASP A 51 0.83 -0.13 -11.85
C ASP A 51 1.93 0.35 -10.88
N LEU A 52 1.63 0.63 -9.61
CA LEU A 52 2.62 1.16 -8.67
C LEU A 52 3.81 0.22 -8.51
N VAL A 53 3.57 -1.09 -8.38
CA VAL A 53 4.66 -2.08 -8.26
C VAL A 53 5.47 -2.19 -9.55
N GLN A 54 4.83 -1.99 -10.71
CA GLN A 54 5.52 -1.98 -12.01
C GLN A 54 6.39 -0.72 -12.17
N ALA A 55 5.87 0.43 -11.77
CA ALA A 55 6.59 1.71 -11.78
C ALA A 55 7.68 1.79 -10.72
N CYS A 56 7.55 1.01 -9.64
CA CYS A 56 8.50 0.94 -8.53
C CYS A 56 8.88 -0.52 -8.23
N PRO A 57 9.71 -1.17 -9.06
CA PRO A 57 10.03 -2.60 -8.91
C PRO A 57 10.63 -2.97 -7.55
N ALA A 58 11.33 -2.02 -6.90
CA ALA A 58 11.90 -2.19 -5.57
C ALA A 58 10.85 -2.45 -4.46
N LEU A 59 9.57 -2.20 -4.72
CA LEU A 59 8.49 -2.56 -3.79
C LEU A 59 8.31 -4.08 -3.67
N ALA A 60 8.71 -4.83 -4.68
CA ALA A 60 8.63 -6.28 -4.67
C ALA A 60 10.04 -6.90 -4.70
N ASN A 61 10.13 -8.17 -4.34
CA ASN A 61 11.38 -8.92 -4.45
C ASN A 61 11.10 -10.34 -4.99
N ALA A 62 12.13 -11.18 -5.07
CA ALA A 62 12.00 -12.52 -5.61
C ALA A 62 10.96 -13.39 -4.89
N ARG A 63 10.69 -13.12 -3.60
CA ARG A 63 9.80 -13.91 -2.75
C ARG A 63 8.42 -13.29 -2.58
N TRP A 64 8.35 -11.97 -2.46
CA TRP A 64 7.16 -11.25 -2.03
C TRP A 64 6.69 -10.22 -3.06
N ASP A 65 5.41 -10.28 -3.39
CA ASP A 65 4.64 -9.15 -3.92
C ASP A 65 4.02 -8.33 -2.78
N ARG A 66 3.44 -7.18 -3.12
CA ARG A 66 2.71 -6.35 -2.16
C ARG A 66 1.31 -6.02 -2.61
N ARG A 67 0.39 -6.02 -1.65
CA ARG A 67 -0.91 -5.34 -1.75
C ARG A 67 -0.80 -4.07 -0.95
N LEU A 68 -1.00 -2.93 -1.60
CA LEU A 68 -0.68 -1.63 -1.03
C LEU A 68 -1.91 -0.75 -0.96
N TRP A 69 -1.95 0.08 0.08
CA TRP A 69 -2.93 1.14 0.29
C TRP A 69 -2.20 2.45 0.52
N ILE A 70 -2.80 3.54 0.05
CA ILE A 70 -2.24 4.89 0.17
C ILE A 70 -2.73 5.51 1.48
N PHE A 71 -1.79 5.77 2.37
CA PHE A 71 -2.02 6.43 3.65
C PHE A 71 -1.75 7.93 3.60
N ALA A 72 -0.86 8.37 2.71
CA ALA A 72 -0.60 9.78 2.44
C ALA A 72 -0.06 9.97 1.02
N GLN A 73 -0.30 11.14 0.44
CA GLN A 73 0.16 11.55 -0.87
C GLN A 73 0.30 13.07 -0.96
N THR A 74 1.33 13.53 -1.65
CA THR A 74 1.46 14.92 -2.11
C THR A 74 2.16 14.96 -3.48
N GLY A 75 1.88 15.99 -4.27
CA GLY A 75 2.38 16.12 -5.64
C GLY A 75 1.57 15.33 -6.67
N ASN A 76 2.16 15.13 -7.85
CA ASN A 76 1.55 14.40 -8.97
C ASN A 76 2.62 13.69 -9.81
N ALA A 77 2.49 12.37 -9.94
CA ALA A 77 3.42 11.51 -10.70
C ALA A 77 3.65 11.93 -12.17
N SER A 78 2.71 12.67 -12.77
CA SER A 78 2.81 13.14 -14.17
C SER A 78 3.64 14.41 -14.32
N THR A 79 4.03 15.06 -13.22
CA THR A 79 4.80 16.30 -13.24
C THR A 79 6.29 16.02 -13.06
N SER A 80 7.15 16.95 -13.47
CA SER A 80 8.61 16.85 -13.25
C SER A 80 8.98 16.87 -11.76
N ALA A 81 8.17 17.50 -10.92
CA ALA A 81 8.30 17.46 -9.46
C ALA A 81 7.91 16.09 -8.87
N GLY A 82 7.14 15.29 -9.62
CA GLY A 82 6.66 13.97 -9.19
C GLY A 82 5.67 14.03 -8.03
N GLU A 83 5.51 12.89 -7.37
CA GLU A 83 4.74 12.75 -6.15
C GLU A 83 5.50 11.96 -5.10
N VAL A 84 5.09 12.15 -3.85
CA VAL A 84 5.56 11.39 -2.70
C VAL A 84 4.36 10.66 -2.10
N LEU A 85 4.51 9.35 -1.86
CA LEU A 85 3.47 8.47 -1.35
C LEU A 85 3.94 7.79 -0.07
N VAL A 86 3.03 7.71 0.90
CA VAL A 86 3.13 6.77 2.04
C VAL A 86 2.21 5.61 1.75
N VAL A 87 2.79 4.42 1.60
CA VAL A 87 2.04 3.18 1.37
C VAL A 87 2.34 2.13 2.44
N GLY A 88 1.38 1.24 2.68
CA GLY A 88 1.52 0.07 3.55
C GLY A 88 0.48 -0.97 3.16
N GLY A 89 0.50 -2.14 3.80
CA GLY A 89 -0.47 -3.19 3.47
C GLY A 89 -0.02 -4.60 3.82
N GLU A 90 0.03 -5.47 2.82
CA GLU A 90 0.32 -6.89 2.97
C GLU A 90 1.43 -7.32 2.02
N LEU A 91 2.30 -8.20 2.49
CA LEU A 91 3.23 -8.99 1.67
C LEU A 91 2.51 -10.27 1.24
N VAL A 92 2.56 -10.60 -0.04
CA VAL A 92 1.93 -11.80 -0.60
C VAL A 92 3.00 -12.65 -1.26
N GLU A 93 3.08 -13.92 -0.85
CA GLU A 93 4.09 -14.83 -1.39
C GLU A 93 3.85 -15.05 -2.89
N ARG A 94 4.90 -14.97 -3.71
CA ARG A 94 4.76 -15.12 -5.17
C ARG A 94 4.42 -16.53 -5.60
N THR A 95 4.88 -17.51 -4.84
CA THR A 95 4.84 -18.92 -5.21
C THR A 95 4.09 -19.72 -4.14
N GLY A 96 3.47 -20.82 -4.57
CA GLY A 96 2.70 -21.71 -3.70
C GLY A 96 1.22 -21.79 -4.09
N ASP A 97 0.62 -22.95 -3.85
CA ASP A 97 -0.80 -23.21 -4.14
C ASP A 97 -1.74 -22.39 -3.25
N LYS A 98 -1.25 -21.98 -2.08
CA LYS A 98 -1.89 -21.07 -1.12
C LYS A 98 -0.85 -20.07 -0.64
N PRO A 99 -0.67 -18.94 -1.35
CA PRO A 99 0.32 -17.92 -1.00
C PRO A 99 0.20 -17.49 0.47
N ALA A 100 1.31 -17.48 1.20
CA ALA A 100 1.35 -16.86 2.52
C ALA A 100 1.06 -15.35 2.40
N VAL A 101 0.35 -14.80 3.39
CA VAL A 101 0.07 -13.37 3.49
C VAL A 101 0.55 -12.86 4.84
N GLU A 102 1.43 -11.87 4.80
CA GLU A 102 1.99 -11.23 6.00
C GLU A 102 1.61 -9.75 6.04
N VAL A 103 1.38 -9.22 7.24
CA VAL A 103 1.09 -7.78 7.40
C VAL A 103 2.38 -6.98 7.31
N ASP A 104 2.42 -6.03 6.39
CA ASP A 104 3.47 -5.01 6.33
C ASP A 104 3.20 -3.93 7.38
N LYS A 105 3.82 -4.09 8.55
CA LYS A 105 3.67 -3.17 9.69
C LYS A 105 4.50 -1.89 9.55
N VAL A 106 5.41 -1.84 8.59
CA VAL A 106 6.38 -0.75 8.44
C VAL A 106 5.93 0.20 7.33
N GLY A 107 5.48 -0.35 6.21
CA GLY A 107 5.17 0.41 5.01
C GLY A 107 6.42 1.05 4.40
N VAL A 108 6.21 1.98 3.49
CA VAL A 108 7.28 2.68 2.79
C VAL A 108 6.83 4.06 2.34
N LEU A 109 7.71 5.04 2.54
CA LEU A 109 7.66 6.33 1.89
C LEU A 109 8.45 6.20 0.59
N LEU A 110 7.86 6.62 -0.52
CA LEU A 110 8.51 6.59 -1.84
C LEU A 110 8.23 7.89 -2.59
N SER A 111 9.15 8.26 -3.48
CA SER A 111 8.90 9.26 -4.50
C SER A 111 8.80 8.59 -5.87
N ARG A 112 7.90 9.09 -6.72
CA ARG A 112 7.83 8.69 -8.12
C ARG A 112 7.54 9.86 -9.05
N GLY A 113 8.09 9.79 -10.24
CA GLY A 113 7.87 10.72 -11.34
C GLY A 113 8.04 10.00 -12.68
N PRO A 114 8.04 10.72 -13.81
CA PRO A 114 8.17 10.11 -15.13
C PRO A 114 9.47 9.28 -15.24
N GLY A 115 9.34 7.96 -15.39
CA GLY A 115 10.46 7.03 -15.53
C GLY A 115 11.33 6.85 -14.28
N ALA A 116 10.96 7.44 -13.14
CA ALA A 116 11.76 7.39 -11.92
C ALA A 116 10.91 6.98 -10.72
N CYS A 117 11.41 6.04 -9.93
CA CYS A 117 10.87 5.73 -8.61
C CYS A 117 12.01 5.47 -7.63
N ARG A 118 11.90 6.05 -6.44
CA ARG A 118 12.85 5.86 -5.34
C ARG A 118 12.09 5.48 -4.08
N LEU A 119 12.51 4.38 -3.45
CA LEU A 119 12.12 4.12 -2.06
C LEU A 119 12.95 5.03 -1.16
N ILE A 120 12.27 5.78 -0.30
CA ILE A 120 12.90 6.74 0.60
C ILE A 120 13.20 6.05 1.92
N GLY A 121 12.22 5.37 2.53
CA GLY A 121 12.43 4.62 3.77
C GLY A 121 11.13 4.35 4.54
N PRO A 122 11.22 3.80 5.75
CA PRO A 122 10.07 3.64 6.65
C PRO A 122 9.43 5.00 6.97
N PRO A 123 8.11 5.19 6.75
CA PRO A 123 7.46 6.49 6.92
C PRO A 123 7.69 7.07 8.31
N ARG A 124 7.53 6.28 9.38
CA ARG A 124 7.74 6.76 10.75
C ARG A 124 9.14 7.31 10.97
N GLU A 125 10.16 6.61 10.50
CA GLU A 125 11.55 7.04 10.65
C GLU A 125 11.79 8.36 9.91
N VAL A 126 11.33 8.46 8.66
CA VAL A 126 11.48 9.69 7.88
C VAL A 126 10.73 10.87 8.52
N PHE A 127 9.54 10.64 9.08
CA PHE A 127 8.78 11.67 9.79
C PHE A 127 9.42 12.12 11.11
N ASP A 128 10.13 11.21 11.80
CA ASP A 128 10.72 11.45 13.12
C ASP A 128 12.14 12.02 13.05
N TYR A 129 12.89 11.70 11.99
CA TYR A 129 14.32 12.03 11.86
C TYR A 129 14.67 12.83 10.60
N GLY A 130 13.76 12.91 9.63
CA GLY A 130 14.05 13.47 8.31
C GLY A 130 14.79 12.48 7.40
N GLU A 131 14.91 12.83 6.13
CA GLU A 131 15.67 12.08 5.13
C GLU A 131 16.09 13.05 4.01
N ASP A 132 17.26 12.82 3.42
CA ASP A 132 17.78 13.68 2.37
C ASP A 132 16.85 13.71 1.15
N GLY A 133 16.47 14.91 0.73
CA GLY A 133 15.52 15.12 -0.36
C GLY A 133 14.04 15.13 0.07
N VAL A 134 13.73 14.92 1.35
CA VAL A 134 12.37 15.11 1.90
C VAL A 134 12.30 16.39 2.72
N THR A 135 11.64 17.40 2.17
CA THR A 135 11.54 18.71 2.83
C THR A 135 10.52 18.72 3.97
N PRO A 136 10.66 19.59 4.99
CA PRO A 136 9.64 19.77 6.03
C PRO A 136 8.25 20.07 5.45
N ALA A 137 8.17 20.90 4.41
CA ALA A 137 6.90 21.20 3.72
C ALA A 137 6.26 19.95 3.09
N THR A 138 7.07 19.01 2.59
CA THR A 138 6.58 17.72 2.08
C THR A 138 6.00 16.88 3.21
N LEU A 139 6.68 16.80 4.36
CA LEU A 139 6.18 16.09 5.54
C LEU A 139 4.88 16.70 6.08
N ASP A 140 4.78 18.03 6.13
CA ASP A 140 3.56 18.71 6.56
C ASP A 140 2.39 18.42 5.62
N ALA A 141 2.60 18.49 4.30
CA ALA A 141 1.58 18.16 3.31
C ALA A 141 1.13 16.69 3.41
N LEU A 142 2.08 15.76 3.58
CA LEU A 142 1.79 14.34 3.79
C LEU A 142 1.03 14.10 5.10
N ALA A 143 1.41 14.75 6.20
CA ALA A 143 0.73 14.61 7.48
C ALA A 143 -0.73 15.11 7.40
N GLN A 144 -0.98 16.22 6.71
CA GLN A 144 -2.32 16.76 6.50
C GLN A 144 -3.18 15.84 5.64
N ASP A 145 -2.65 15.32 4.53
CA ASP A 145 -3.35 14.33 3.71
C ASP A 145 -3.61 13.03 4.50
N ALA A 146 -2.65 12.57 5.31
CA ALA A 146 -2.82 11.43 6.19
C ALA A 146 -3.98 11.64 7.16
N ALA A 147 -4.01 12.73 7.92
CA ALA A 147 -5.09 12.99 8.86
C ALA A 147 -6.48 13.00 8.18
N ARG A 148 -6.56 13.57 6.96
CA ARG A 148 -7.78 13.52 6.13
C ARG A 148 -8.15 12.09 5.74
N ARG A 149 -7.22 11.30 5.19
CA ARG A 149 -7.48 9.93 4.73
C ARG A 149 -7.85 9.00 5.87
N TYR A 150 -7.22 9.15 7.05
CA TYR A 150 -7.57 8.36 8.22
C TYR A 150 -8.95 8.71 8.75
N ALA A 151 -9.29 10.00 8.80
CA ALA A 151 -10.64 10.40 9.15
C ALA A 151 -11.66 9.81 8.17
N GLN A 152 -11.43 9.91 6.86
CA GLN A 152 -12.32 9.30 5.85
C GLN A 152 -12.42 7.79 6.02
N GLY A 153 -11.29 7.08 6.11
CA GLY A 153 -11.25 5.63 6.17
C GLY A 153 -11.80 5.03 7.46
N LEU A 154 -11.82 5.80 8.56
CA LEU A 154 -12.39 5.38 9.84
C LEU A 154 -13.85 5.82 10.05
N GLY A 155 -14.45 6.56 9.11
CA GLY A 155 -15.83 7.04 9.22
C GLY A 155 -16.01 8.40 9.91
N GLY A 156 -14.96 9.22 9.90
CA GLY A 156 -14.98 10.63 10.30
C GLY A 156 -13.98 11.00 11.39
N GLN A 157 -13.85 12.30 11.66
CA GLN A 157 -12.93 12.86 12.65
C GLN A 157 -13.21 12.35 14.08
N VAL A 158 -14.47 12.13 14.43
CA VAL A 158 -14.85 11.59 15.75
C VAL A 158 -14.37 10.14 15.91
N ALA A 159 -14.52 9.32 14.86
CA ALA A 159 -14.07 7.93 14.86
C ALA A 159 -12.54 7.81 14.88
N LEU A 160 -11.82 8.68 14.17
CA LEU A 160 -10.37 8.79 14.25
C LEU A 160 -9.91 9.11 15.69
N ARG A 161 -10.46 10.16 16.31
CA ARG A 161 -10.11 10.53 17.70
C ARG A 161 -10.40 9.40 18.69
N LYS A 162 -11.54 8.72 18.55
CA LYS A 162 -11.90 7.57 19.38
C LYS A 162 -10.89 6.42 19.20
N THR A 163 -10.45 6.18 17.96
CA THR A 163 -9.48 5.13 17.63
C THR A 163 -8.10 5.43 18.22
N LEU A 164 -7.60 6.65 18.07
CA LEU A 164 -6.35 7.11 18.69
C LEU A 164 -6.40 6.96 20.21
N LYS A 165 -7.46 7.48 20.85
CA LYS A 165 -7.65 7.39 22.31
C LYS A 165 -7.70 5.95 22.81
N ARG A 166 -8.44 5.07 22.13
CA ARG A 166 -8.56 3.64 22.51
C ARG A 166 -7.20 2.94 22.49
N GLN A 167 -6.34 3.31 21.55
CA GLN A 167 -4.99 2.75 21.42
C GLN A 167 -3.94 3.54 22.20
N ARG A 168 -4.38 4.46 23.06
CA ARG A 168 -3.54 5.31 23.91
C ARG A 168 -2.54 6.16 23.13
N ILE A 169 -2.76 6.40 21.84
CA ILE A 169 -1.92 7.28 21.02
C ILE A 169 -2.33 8.73 21.26
N GLY A 170 -1.43 9.48 21.90
CA GLY A 170 -1.60 10.91 22.18
C GLY A 170 -0.49 11.75 21.57
N ALA A 171 -0.70 13.07 21.52
CA ALA A 171 0.27 14.01 20.94
C ALA A 171 1.69 13.86 21.53
N GLY A 172 1.81 13.66 22.85
CA GLY A 172 3.12 13.48 23.51
C GLY A 172 3.87 12.19 23.15
N GLN A 173 3.22 11.23 22.49
CA GLN A 173 3.85 9.98 22.02
C GLN A 173 4.29 10.05 20.56
N VAL A 174 3.82 11.03 19.80
CA VAL A 174 4.20 11.20 18.39
C VAL A 174 5.38 12.16 18.35
N LYS A 175 6.55 11.67 17.94
CA LYS A 175 7.77 12.47 17.91
C LYS A 175 7.71 13.52 16.79
N SER A 176 7.31 13.11 15.58
CA SER A 176 7.15 14.01 14.44
C SER A 176 6.20 15.19 14.73
N THR A 177 6.71 16.41 14.55
CA THR A 177 5.92 17.64 14.69
C THR A 177 4.80 17.73 13.65
N ALA A 178 5.07 17.36 12.39
CA ALA A 178 4.09 17.36 11.31
C ALA A 178 2.90 16.45 11.65
N LEU A 179 3.17 15.21 12.07
CA LEU A 179 2.12 14.26 12.47
C LEU A 179 1.37 14.73 13.71
N ARG A 180 2.06 15.30 14.71
CA ARG A 180 1.40 15.87 15.90
C ARG A 180 0.39 16.94 15.52
N GLN A 181 0.81 17.91 14.71
CA GLN A 181 -0.05 19.03 14.31
C GLN A 181 -1.26 18.56 13.50
N ALA A 182 -1.07 17.59 12.58
CA ALA A 182 -2.15 17.12 11.74
C ALA A 182 -3.18 16.24 12.48
N PHE A 183 -2.73 15.36 13.39
CA PHE A 183 -3.62 14.41 14.08
C PHE A 183 -4.14 14.91 15.44
N PHE A 184 -3.45 15.87 16.05
CA PHE A 184 -3.79 16.43 17.36
C PHE A 184 -3.76 17.97 17.33
N PRO A 185 -4.54 18.62 16.44
CA PRO A 185 -4.58 20.07 16.37
C PRO A 185 -5.02 20.65 17.72
N ALA A 186 -4.37 21.74 18.13
CA ALA A 186 -4.80 22.52 19.28
C ALA A 186 -6.27 22.96 19.06
N LYS A 187 -7.07 22.91 20.12
CA LYS A 187 -8.43 23.43 20.11
C LYS A 187 -8.45 24.94 20.09
#